data_AF-A0A1C5SJW6-F1
#
_entry.id   AF-A0A1C5SJW6-F1
#
_cell.length_a   1.000
_cell.length_b   1.000
_cell.length_c   1.000
_cell.angle_alpha   90.00
_cell.angle_beta   90.00
_cell.angle_gamma   90.00
#
_symmetry.space_group_name_H-M   'P 1'
#
loop_
_entity.id
_entity.type
_entity.pdbx_description
1 polymer ?
#
loop_
_entity_poly.entity_id
_entity_poly.type
_entity_poly.pdbx_seq_one_letter_code
_entity_poly.pdbx_strand_id
1 'polypeptide(L)'
;MLTSTTINGIALDASGRASKSGSNLRKLKLMTEANNIVEKISRPGMNKMQRLRASFDYVKKQYTYYCWREFRNTQDWEKDFAEDMFFRGGRGDCVSYAAAFAYLANAVGMKKVYVICSGGHGWAEIGGKVYDPDWALVSSVDSYFAMSYDLSGVNGRPMYRGNRLYVKKI
;
A
#
# COMPACT_ATOMS: atom_id res chain seq x y z
N MET A 1 20.95 -19.96 -1.24
CA MET A 1 19.47 -20.06 -1.05
C MET A 1 19.17 -19.47 0.32
N LEU A 2 18.25 -18.50 0.43
CA LEU A 2 17.88 -17.93 1.74
C LEU A 2 16.91 -18.89 2.43
N THR A 3 17.23 -19.35 3.64
CA THR A 3 16.42 -20.30 4.44
C THR A 3 16.21 -19.73 5.85
N SER A 4 15.13 -20.15 6.54
CA SER A 4 14.86 -19.80 7.95
C SER A 4 14.93 -18.30 8.27
N THR A 5 14.49 -17.46 7.34
CA THR A 5 14.52 -15.99 7.46
C THR A 5 13.17 -15.39 7.06
N THR A 6 13.02 -14.08 7.23
CA THR A 6 11.82 -13.34 6.83
C THR A 6 12.15 -12.37 5.71
N ILE A 7 11.54 -12.55 4.53
CA ILE A 7 11.67 -11.65 3.38
C ILE A 7 10.35 -10.94 3.18
N ASN A 8 10.33 -9.60 3.27
CA ASN A 8 9.11 -8.79 3.17
C ASN A 8 7.97 -9.28 4.08
N GLY A 9 8.30 -9.71 5.32
CA GLY A 9 7.33 -10.23 6.28
C GLY A 9 6.76 -11.62 5.95
N ILE A 10 7.29 -12.32 4.96
CA ILE A 10 6.99 -13.73 4.67
C ILE A 10 8.08 -14.58 5.31
N ALA A 11 7.70 -15.40 6.30
CA ALA A 11 8.61 -16.36 6.91
C ALA A 11 8.91 -17.50 5.94
N LEU A 12 10.19 -17.82 5.75
CA LEU A 12 10.63 -18.97 4.97
C LEU A 12 10.84 -20.19 5.88
N ASP A 13 10.42 -21.35 5.41
CA ASP A 13 10.73 -22.63 6.05
C ASP A 13 12.20 -23.03 5.86
N ALA A 14 12.60 -24.15 6.44
CA ALA A 14 13.96 -24.68 6.35
C ALA A 14 14.39 -25.01 4.89
N SER A 15 13.42 -25.13 3.97
CA SER A 15 13.64 -25.35 2.54
C SER A 15 13.63 -24.05 1.71
N GLY A 16 13.54 -22.88 2.36
CA GLY A 16 13.49 -21.58 1.69
C GLY A 16 12.15 -21.25 1.03
N ARG A 17 11.08 -21.99 1.34
CA ARG A 17 9.73 -21.74 0.82
C ARG A 17 8.92 -20.92 1.81
N ALA A 18 7.93 -20.16 1.34
CA ALA A 18 7.02 -19.47 2.26
C ALA A 18 6.34 -20.49 3.21
N SER A 19 6.44 -20.25 4.52
CA SER A 19 5.80 -21.07 5.55
C SER A 19 4.28 -21.08 5.33
N LYS A 20 3.69 -22.29 5.33
CA LYS A 20 2.30 -22.56 4.92
C LYS A 20 1.23 -22.13 5.95
N SER A 21 1.38 -20.98 6.59
CA SER A 21 0.25 -20.38 7.32
C SER A 21 -0.67 -19.64 6.32
N GLY A 22 -1.98 -19.63 6.58
CA GLY A 22 -2.95 -18.97 5.69
C GLY A 22 -2.62 -17.49 5.44
N SER A 23 -2.17 -16.78 6.48
CA SER A 23 -1.76 -15.37 6.40
C SER A 23 -0.52 -15.15 5.52
N ASN A 24 0.48 -16.04 5.61
CA ASN A 24 1.68 -15.97 4.76
C ASN A 24 1.34 -16.25 3.29
N LEU A 25 0.42 -17.19 3.03
CA LEU A 25 -0.02 -17.49 1.68
C LEU A 25 -0.78 -16.32 1.05
N ARG A 26 -1.66 -15.66 1.82
CA ARG A 26 -2.34 -14.42 1.39
C ARG A 26 -1.34 -13.32 1.07
N LYS A 27 -0.36 -13.10 1.94
CA LYS A 27 0.70 -12.11 1.71
C LYS A 27 1.51 -12.42 0.46
N LEU A 28 1.88 -13.70 0.24
CA LEU A 28 2.57 -14.13 -0.97
C LEU A 28 1.73 -13.84 -2.22
N LYS A 29 0.43 -14.17 -2.21
CA LYS A 29 -0.48 -13.89 -3.33
C LYS A 29 -0.56 -12.40 -3.66
N LEU A 30 -0.71 -11.55 -2.65
CA LEU A 30 -0.72 -10.09 -2.81
C LEU A 30 0.60 -9.56 -3.38
N MET A 31 1.74 -10.05 -2.88
CA MET A 31 3.06 -9.64 -3.37
C MET A 31 3.29 -10.08 -4.82
N THR A 32 2.87 -11.29 -5.18
CA THR A 32 2.96 -11.77 -6.56
C THR A 32 2.13 -10.89 -7.49
N GLU A 33 0.89 -10.58 -7.12
CA GLU A 33 0.06 -9.71 -7.96
C GLU A 33 0.60 -8.28 -8.04
N ALA A 34 1.11 -7.74 -6.93
CA ALA A 34 1.76 -6.45 -6.92
C ALA A 34 2.96 -6.40 -7.87
N ASN A 35 3.81 -7.43 -7.88
CA ASN A 35 4.92 -7.53 -8.83
C ASN A 35 4.42 -7.59 -10.28
N ASN A 36 3.41 -8.43 -10.56
CA ASN A 36 2.81 -8.52 -11.90
C ASN A 36 2.27 -7.16 -12.40
N ILE A 37 1.56 -6.43 -11.53
CA ILE A 37 1.04 -5.09 -11.85
C ILE A 37 2.20 -4.13 -12.11
N VAL A 38 3.19 -4.07 -11.20
CA VAL A 38 4.35 -3.18 -11.34
C VAL A 38 5.11 -3.47 -12.64
N GLU A 39 5.30 -4.74 -13.00
CA GLU A 39 5.93 -5.14 -14.26
C GLU A 39 5.14 -4.66 -15.48
N LYS A 40 3.81 -4.86 -15.50
CA LYS A 40 2.94 -4.42 -16.60
C LYS A 40 2.92 -2.91 -16.81
N ILE A 41 3.00 -2.13 -15.74
CA ILE A 41 2.99 -0.66 -15.82
C ILE A 41 4.37 -0.04 -15.98
N SER A 42 5.44 -0.82 -15.72
CA SER A 42 6.82 -0.37 -15.89
C SER A 42 7.25 -0.46 -17.35
N ARG A 43 8.28 0.31 -17.72
CA ARG A 43 8.94 0.24 -19.03
C ARG A 43 10.45 0.11 -18.84
N PRO A 44 11.18 -0.44 -19.82
CA PRO A 44 12.65 -0.42 -19.81
C PRO A 44 13.19 0.99 -19.54
N GLY A 45 14.19 1.10 -18.67
CA GLY A 45 14.83 2.36 -18.30
C GLY A 45 14.14 3.16 -17.19
N MET A 46 12.95 2.76 -16.70
CA MET A 46 12.34 3.44 -15.56
C MET A 46 13.12 3.22 -14.27
N ASN A 47 13.50 4.30 -13.60
CA ASN A 47 14.10 4.25 -12.27
C ASN A 47 13.04 3.94 -11.19
N LYS A 48 13.51 3.67 -9.97
CA LYS A 48 12.64 3.27 -8.85
C LYS A 48 11.53 4.28 -8.55
N MET A 49 11.83 5.58 -8.58
CA MET A 49 10.82 6.62 -8.31
C MET A 49 9.81 6.77 -9.46
N GLN A 50 10.24 6.59 -10.70
CA GLN A 50 9.33 6.58 -11.85
C GLN A 50 8.37 5.40 -11.78
N ARG A 51 8.87 4.21 -11.42
CA ARG A 51 8.01 3.03 -11.19
C ARG A 51 7.04 3.25 -10.04
N LEU A 52 7.50 3.84 -8.94
CA LEU A 52 6.64 4.19 -7.80
C LEU A 52 5.54 5.18 -8.21
N ARG A 53 5.87 6.20 -9.01
CA ARG A 53 4.90 7.16 -9.52
C ARG A 53 3.88 6.48 -10.44
N ALA A 54 4.34 5.62 -11.35
CA ALA A 54 3.45 4.84 -12.21
C ALA A 54 2.50 3.96 -11.36
N SER A 55 2.97 3.34 -10.28
CA SER A 55 2.11 2.60 -9.35
C SER A 55 1.07 3.46 -8.65
N PHE A 56 1.44 4.68 -8.23
CA PHE A 56 0.52 5.63 -7.62
C PHE A 56 -0.58 6.05 -8.59
N ASP A 57 -0.19 6.44 -9.81
CA ASP A 57 -1.11 6.85 -10.85
C ASP A 57 -1.99 5.68 -11.33
N TYR A 58 -1.45 4.45 -11.34
CA TYR A 58 -2.22 3.24 -11.62
C TYR A 58 -3.35 3.03 -10.60
N VAL A 59 -3.07 3.10 -9.30
CA VAL A 59 -4.09 2.90 -8.25
C VAL A 59 -5.22 3.91 -8.40
N LYS A 60 -4.87 5.18 -8.67
CA LYS A 60 -5.85 6.26 -8.92
C LYS A 60 -6.74 5.99 -10.12
N LYS A 61 -6.19 5.41 -11.20
CA LYS A 61 -6.91 5.22 -12.46
C LYS A 61 -7.69 3.90 -12.52
N GLN A 62 -7.14 2.85 -11.93
CA GLN A 62 -7.64 1.49 -12.12
C GLN A 62 -8.81 1.15 -11.20
N TYR A 63 -8.88 1.79 -10.03
CA TYR A 63 -9.81 1.42 -8.98
C TYR A 63 -10.89 2.47 -8.77
N THR A 64 -11.96 2.07 -8.09
CA THR A 64 -13.13 2.90 -7.83
C THR A 64 -13.39 2.98 -6.34
N TYR A 65 -13.66 4.19 -5.86
CA TYR A 65 -14.02 4.40 -4.46
C TYR A 65 -15.35 3.73 -4.11
N TYR A 66 -15.37 2.90 -3.08
CA TYR A 66 -16.57 2.21 -2.60
C TYR A 66 -16.40 1.69 -1.16
N CYS A 67 -17.20 2.22 -0.23
CA CYS A 67 -17.17 1.85 1.18
C CYS A 67 -18.10 0.66 1.50
N TRP A 68 -17.70 -0.56 1.13
CA TRP A 68 -18.47 -1.75 1.47
C TRP A 68 -18.00 -2.45 2.75
N ARG A 69 -16.75 -2.21 3.14
CA ARG A 69 -16.11 -2.76 4.33
C ARG A 69 -15.91 -1.66 5.35
N GLU A 70 -16.29 -1.93 6.58
CA GLU A 70 -15.89 -1.11 7.73
C GLU A 70 -14.48 -1.48 8.20
N PHE A 71 -13.69 -0.49 8.60
CA PHE A 71 -12.40 -0.73 9.18
C PHE A 71 -12.50 -1.48 10.52
N ARG A 72 -11.76 -2.58 10.63
CA ARG A 72 -11.53 -3.31 11.88
C ARG A 72 -10.04 -3.60 12.01
N ASN A 73 -9.45 -3.30 13.16
CA ASN A 73 -8.02 -3.54 13.41
C ASN A 73 -7.73 -5.03 13.69
N THR A 74 -7.95 -5.87 12.70
CA THR A 74 -7.62 -7.31 12.75
C THR A 74 -6.11 -7.51 12.55
N GLN A 75 -5.62 -8.74 12.71
CA GLN A 75 -4.21 -9.02 12.47
C GLN A 75 -3.76 -8.71 11.03
N ASP A 76 -4.66 -8.89 10.06
CA ASP A 76 -4.39 -8.92 8.62
C ASP A 76 -5.18 -7.85 7.85
N TRP A 77 -5.63 -6.79 8.53
CA TRP A 77 -6.49 -5.78 7.91
C TRP A 77 -5.87 -5.20 6.63
N GLU A 78 -4.55 -4.98 6.59
CA GLU A 78 -3.90 -4.45 5.40
C GLU A 78 -4.00 -5.39 4.19
N LYS A 79 -4.07 -6.70 4.43
CA LYS A 79 -4.28 -7.71 3.38
C LYS A 79 -5.73 -7.70 2.94
N ASP A 80 -6.68 -7.65 3.88
CA ASP A 80 -8.11 -7.61 3.58
C ASP A 80 -8.43 -6.45 2.63
N PHE A 81 -7.93 -5.25 2.95
CA PHE A 81 -8.14 -4.03 2.17
C PHE A 81 -7.41 -4.04 0.82
N ALA A 82 -6.21 -4.64 0.73
CA ALA A 82 -5.49 -4.79 -0.55
C ALA A 82 -6.13 -5.85 -1.46
N GLU A 83 -6.64 -6.95 -0.91
CA GLU A 83 -7.32 -8.01 -1.67
C GLU A 83 -8.60 -7.50 -2.33
N ASP A 84 -9.31 -6.57 -1.67
CA ASP A 84 -10.49 -5.93 -2.24
C ASP A 84 -10.15 -5.20 -3.55
N MET A 85 -8.98 -4.55 -3.60
CA MET A 85 -8.49 -3.85 -4.78
C MET A 85 -7.97 -4.81 -5.85
N PHE A 86 -7.11 -5.77 -5.47
CA PHE A 86 -6.44 -6.63 -6.45
C PHE A 86 -7.34 -7.75 -7.00
N PHE A 87 -8.27 -8.26 -6.20
CA PHE A 87 -8.96 -9.51 -6.52
C PHE A 87 -10.48 -9.44 -6.45
N ARG A 88 -11.09 -8.34 -6.01
CA ARG A 88 -12.54 -8.23 -5.81
C ARG A 88 -13.17 -7.05 -6.55
N GLY A 89 -12.79 -6.92 -7.82
CA GLY A 89 -13.38 -5.95 -8.74
C GLY A 89 -12.87 -4.53 -8.58
N GLY A 90 -11.83 -4.30 -7.77
CA GLY A 90 -11.15 -3.01 -7.74
C GLY A 90 -11.93 -1.90 -7.04
N ARG A 91 -12.69 -2.27 -5.99
CA ARG A 91 -13.59 -1.37 -5.27
C ARG A 91 -13.23 -1.33 -3.79
N GLY A 92 -12.95 -0.15 -3.27
CA GLY A 92 -12.54 0.01 -1.87
C GLY A 92 -12.50 1.47 -1.42
N ASP A 93 -12.27 1.68 -0.13
CA ASP A 93 -12.19 3.00 0.49
C ASP A 93 -10.74 3.52 0.59
N CYS A 94 -10.53 4.65 1.27
CA CYS A 94 -9.21 5.24 1.48
C CYS A 94 -8.16 4.24 2.04
N VAL A 95 -8.57 3.29 2.90
CA VAL A 95 -7.67 2.27 3.45
C VAL A 95 -7.32 1.22 2.40
N SER A 96 -8.27 0.85 1.54
CA SER A 96 -8.01 0.01 0.36
C SER A 96 -7.01 0.65 -0.60
N TYR A 97 -7.17 1.94 -0.91
CA TYR A 97 -6.24 2.69 -1.78
C TYR A 97 -4.84 2.73 -1.19
N ALA A 98 -4.73 3.03 0.12
CA ALA A 98 -3.48 3.01 0.85
C ALA A 98 -2.81 1.63 0.82
N ALA A 99 -3.56 0.57 1.09
CA ALA A 99 -3.07 -0.80 1.13
C ALA A 99 -2.57 -1.26 -0.24
N ALA A 100 -3.37 -1.08 -1.29
CA ALA A 100 -2.99 -1.43 -2.65
C ALA A 100 -1.71 -0.72 -3.07
N PHE A 101 -1.61 0.60 -2.87
CA PHE A 101 -0.41 1.35 -3.22
C PHE A 101 0.82 0.90 -2.40
N ALA A 102 0.67 0.62 -1.11
CA ALA A 102 1.78 0.15 -0.28
C ALA A 102 2.34 -1.20 -0.75
N TYR A 103 1.48 -2.14 -1.17
CA TYR A 103 1.94 -3.40 -1.78
C TYR A 103 2.69 -3.17 -3.10
N LEU A 104 2.20 -2.28 -3.97
CA LEU A 104 2.92 -1.92 -5.19
C LEU A 104 4.25 -1.24 -4.89
N ALA A 105 4.32 -0.35 -3.90
CA ALA A 105 5.55 0.30 -3.48
C ALA A 105 6.58 -0.71 -2.94
N ASN A 106 6.14 -1.73 -2.19
CA ASN A 106 7.01 -2.82 -1.75
C ASN A 106 7.55 -3.61 -2.95
N ALA A 107 6.70 -3.93 -3.94
CA ALA A 107 7.08 -4.62 -5.17
C ALA A 107 8.06 -3.79 -6.04
N VAL A 108 7.93 -2.46 -6.08
CA VAL A 108 8.92 -1.55 -6.68
C VAL A 108 10.29 -1.63 -5.98
N GLY A 109 10.34 -2.17 -4.77
CA GLY A 109 11.56 -2.32 -3.97
C GLY A 109 11.83 -1.10 -3.08
N MET A 110 10.79 -0.34 -2.73
CA MET A 110 10.87 0.69 -1.69
C MET A 110 11.08 0.05 -0.32
N LYS A 111 11.66 0.80 0.61
CA LYS A 111 11.92 0.36 1.98
C LYS A 111 11.15 1.24 2.95
N LYS A 112 10.86 0.69 4.15
CA LYS A 112 10.05 1.38 5.18
C LYS A 112 8.69 1.81 4.62
N VAL A 113 7.96 0.83 4.09
CA VAL A 113 6.63 1.00 3.52
C VAL A 113 5.58 0.62 4.56
N TYR A 114 4.61 1.50 4.78
CA TYR A 114 3.55 1.30 5.77
C TYR A 114 2.19 1.64 5.17
N VAL A 115 1.16 0.92 5.62
CA VAL A 115 -0.24 1.30 5.50
C VAL A 115 -0.67 1.88 6.83
N ILE A 116 -1.36 3.01 6.80
CA ILE A 116 -1.82 3.72 7.99
C ILE A 116 -3.31 3.94 7.88
N CYS A 117 -4.02 3.76 8.99
CA CYS A 117 -5.40 4.17 9.15
C CYS A 117 -5.54 5.00 10.44
N SER A 118 -6.23 6.13 10.34
CA SER A 118 -6.57 7.00 11.47
C SER A 118 -7.86 6.61 12.20
N GLY A 119 -8.55 5.56 11.75
CA GLY A 119 -9.93 5.25 12.13
C GLY A 119 -10.99 5.95 11.27
N GLY A 120 -10.63 7.00 10.51
CA GLY A 120 -11.52 7.67 9.55
C GLY A 120 -10.92 7.92 8.16
N HIS A 121 -9.59 7.86 8.03
CA HIS A 121 -8.85 8.08 6.78
C HIS A 121 -7.62 7.17 6.70
N GLY A 122 -7.30 6.69 5.50
CA GLY A 122 -6.17 5.79 5.23
C GLY A 122 -5.18 6.35 4.21
N TRP A 123 -3.89 6.12 4.44
CA TRP A 123 -2.81 6.50 3.50
C TRP A 123 -1.60 5.58 3.63
N ALA A 124 -0.69 5.62 2.67
CA ALA A 124 0.59 4.93 2.76
C ALA A 124 1.70 5.88 3.19
N GLU A 125 2.69 5.35 3.89
CA GLU A 125 3.94 6.05 4.17
C GLU A 125 5.13 5.28 3.63
N ILE A 126 6.04 6.01 2.98
CA ILE A 126 7.32 5.45 2.53
C ILE A 126 8.43 6.38 3.00
N GLY A 127 9.30 5.87 3.88
CA GLY A 127 10.45 6.63 4.36
C GLY A 127 10.12 7.96 5.03
N GLY A 128 8.99 8.04 5.76
CA GLY A 128 8.56 9.27 6.44
C GLY A 128 7.91 10.32 5.53
N LYS A 129 7.43 9.93 4.36
CA LYS A 129 6.63 10.79 3.46
C LYS A 129 5.26 10.19 3.20
N VAL A 130 4.25 11.05 3.06
CA VAL A 130 2.85 10.68 2.81
C VAL A 130 2.64 10.36 1.33
N TYR A 131 1.93 9.27 1.08
CA TYR A 131 1.43 8.88 -0.22
C TYR A 131 -0.05 8.54 -0.09
N ASP A 132 -0.90 9.38 -0.68
CA ASP A 132 -2.35 9.29 -0.53
C ASP A 132 -3.04 9.37 -1.89
N PRO A 133 -3.17 8.22 -2.60
CA PRO A 133 -3.76 8.22 -3.94
C PRO A 133 -5.24 8.54 -3.92
N ASP A 134 -5.96 8.19 -2.85
CA ASP A 134 -7.39 8.48 -2.70
C ASP A 134 -7.62 9.99 -2.54
N TRP A 135 -6.92 10.62 -1.60
CA TRP A 135 -7.07 12.05 -1.40
C TRP A 135 -6.59 12.88 -2.60
N ALA A 136 -5.62 12.36 -3.37
CA ALA A 136 -5.19 12.94 -4.63
C ALA A 136 -6.22 12.84 -5.77
N LEU A 137 -7.34 12.13 -5.59
CA LEU A 137 -8.48 12.13 -6.52
C LEU A 137 -9.43 13.31 -6.25
N VAL A 138 -9.57 13.72 -4.98
CA VAL A 138 -10.57 14.69 -4.54
C VAL A 138 -9.98 16.07 -4.22
N SER A 139 -8.67 16.19 -4.07
CA SER A 139 -7.99 17.44 -3.73
C SER A 139 -6.88 17.79 -4.72
N SER A 140 -6.85 19.05 -5.13
CA SER A 140 -5.81 19.65 -5.98
C SER A 140 -4.75 20.44 -5.19
N VAL A 141 -4.84 20.46 -3.86
CA VAL A 141 -3.96 21.26 -2.98
C VAL A 141 -2.51 20.74 -2.97
N ASP A 142 -2.31 19.46 -3.27
CA ASP A 142 -1.01 18.81 -3.41
C ASP A 142 -1.11 17.65 -4.40
N SER A 143 0.04 17.09 -4.79
CA SER A 143 0.12 15.81 -5.48
C SER A 143 -0.18 14.62 -4.56
N TYR A 144 0.05 14.78 -3.25
CA TYR A 144 0.03 13.72 -2.24
C TYR A 144 0.91 12.52 -2.59
N PHE A 145 1.95 12.74 -3.40
CA PHE A 145 2.98 11.76 -3.74
C PHE A 145 4.30 12.23 -3.14
N ALA A 146 4.78 11.53 -2.11
CA ALA A 146 5.96 11.90 -1.32
C ALA A 146 5.81 13.24 -0.56
N MET A 147 4.59 13.58 -0.13
CA MET A 147 4.30 14.83 0.59
C MET A 147 4.95 14.84 1.99
N SER A 148 5.44 16.01 2.43
CA SER A 148 6.00 16.15 3.78
C SER A 148 4.90 16.13 4.85
N TYR A 149 5.16 15.45 5.97
CA TYR A 149 4.29 15.51 7.14
C TYR A 149 4.21 16.90 7.79
N ASP A 150 5.10 17.83 7.45
CA ASP A 150 5.01 19.22 7.92
C ASP A 150 3.80 19.96 7.32
N LEU A 151 3.27 19.47 6.20
CA LEU A 151 2.07 20.00 5.55
C LEU A 151 0.77 19.38 6.12
N SER A 152 0.87 18.48 7.08
CA SER A 152 -0.26 17.82 7.72
C SER A 152 -1.21 18.83 8.36
N GLY A 153 -2.51 18.75 8.07
CA GLY A 153 -3.52 19.64 8.65
C GLY A 153 -3.49 21.08 8.11
N VAL A 154 -2.66 21.38 7.11
CA VAL A 154 -2.49 22.73 6.55
C VAL A 154 -3.23 22.85 5.21
N ASN A 155 -3.95 23.96 5.00
CA ASN A 155 -4.67 24.27 3.77
C ASN A 155 -5.69 23.18 3.36
N GLY A 156 -6.43 22.62 4.32
CA GLY A 156 -7.44 21.58 4.07
C GLY A 156 -6.87 20.19 3.81
N ARG A 157 -5.55 19.99 3.96
CA ARG A 157 -4.95 18.64 3.95
C ARG A 157 -5.38 17.85 5.19
N PRO A 158 -5.53 16.52 5.09
CA PRO A 158 -5.79 15.67 6.25
C PRO A 158 -4.71 15.81 7.34
N MET A 159 -5.10 15.53 8.59
CA MET A 159 -4.20 15.58 9.74
C MET A 159 -3.33 14.31 9.86
N TYR A 160 -2.50 14.06 8.86
CA TYR A 160 -1.65 12.86 8.75
C TYR A 160 -0.70 12.65 9.94
N ARG A 161 -0.05 13.70 10.45
CA ARG A 161 0.95 13.58 11.53
C ARG A 161 0.30 13.20 12.87
N GLY A 162 -0.84 13.81 13.18
CA GLY A 162 -1.55 13.60 14.44
C GLY A 162 -2.37 12.30 14.48
N ASN A 163 -2.86 11.83 13.33
CA ASN A 163 -3.88 10.78 13.28
C ASN A 163 -3.33 9.40 12.86
N ARG A 164 -2.13 9.04 13.31
CA ARG A 164 -1.40 7.84 12.86
C ARG A 164 -1.70 6.60 13.72
N LEU A 165 -2.99 6.29 13.96
CA LEU A 165 -3.45 5.33 14.99
C LEU A 165 -3.12 3.86 14.70
N TYR A 166 -3.48 3.36 13.52
CA TYR A 166 -3.26 1.97 13.12
C TYR A 166 -2.19 1.91 12.03
N VAL A 167 -1.12 1.14 12.26
CA VAL A 167 0.05 1.13 11.38
C VAL A 167 0.46 -0.31 11.09
N LYS A 168 0.57 -0.66 9.80
CA LYS A 168 1.10 -1.95 9.35
C LYS A 168 2.26 -1.75 8.42
N LYS A 169 3.34 -2.49 8.66
CA LYS A 169 4.51 -2.53 7.77
C LYS A 169 4.27 -3.59 6.70
N ILE A 170 4.50 -3.22 5.44
CA ILE A 170 4.42 -4.14 4.30
C ILE A 170 5.74 -4.87 4.10
#